data_AF-A0A089LU37-F1
#
_entry.id   AF-A0A089LU37-F1
#
_cell.length_a   1.000
_cell.length_b   1.000
_cell.length_c   1.000
_cell.angle_alpha   90.00
_cell.angle_beta   90.00
_cell.angle_gamma   90.00
#
_symmetry.space_group_name_H-M   'P 1'
#
loop_
_entity.id
_entity.type
_entity.pdbx_description
1 polymer ?
#
loop_
_entity_poly.entity_id
_entity_poly.type
_entity_poly.pdbx_seq_one_letter_code
_entity_poly.pdbx_strand_id
1 'polypeptide(L)'
;MTLILGYQFEEYSIPLAFAGRYLIVEQAPDGLMVSILLDHEEAPVFDILKNEPIGNPYSSVVNSVPGVFDVKDNTGRPVYQLQVGAEIKAVLYLDSGEELEVSLTKDSIRAGKLDIPNTFNPAVIGAKVSPGGSVGVGNYVPYSLLKWFK
;
A
#
# COMPACT_ATOMS: atom_id res chain seq x y z
N MET A 1 3.57 3.24 18.65
CA MET A 1 2.90 1.94 18.62
C MET A 1 1.39 2.03 18.38
N THR A 2 0.92 1.43 17.29
CA THR A 2 -0.49 1.13 16.96
C THR A 2 -0.58 -0.34 16.58
N LEU A 3 -1.65 -1.02 16.97
CA LEU A 3 -1.98 -2.37 16.55
C LEU A 3 -2.87 -2.31 15.32
N ILE A 4 -2.44 -2.92 14.22
CA ILE A 4 -3.27 -3.12 13.03
C ILE A 4 -3.51 -4.61 12.86
N LEU A 5 -4.75 -5.04 13.04
CA LEU A 5 -5.11 -6.47 13.09
C LEU A 5 -4.28 -7.29 14.10
N GLY A 6 -3.87 -6.67 15.21
CA GLY A 6 -3.07 -7.31 16.25
C GLY A 6 -1.55 -7.31 16.01
N TYR A 7 -1.09 -6.85 14.85
CA TYR A 7 0.34 -6.65 14.58
C TYR A 7 0.77 -5.26 15.01
N GLN A 8 1.94 -5.16 15.63
CA GLN A 8 2.51 -3.90 16.10
C GLN A 8 3.13 -3.11 14.96
N PHE A 9 2.71 -1.86 14.82
CA PHE A 9 3.27 -0.86 13.92
C PHE A 9 3.79 0.32 14.75
N GLU A 10 5.02 0.77 14.48
CA GLU A 10 5.61 1.92 15.17
C GLU A 10 5.30 3.25 14.47
N GLU A 11 6.27 4.11 14.23
CA GLU A 11 6.06 5.34 13.48
C GLU A 11 5.81 4.99 11.99
N TYR A 12 4.53 4.91 11.62
CA TYR A 12 4.09 4.56 10.28
C TYR A 12 3.33 5.69 9.59
N SER A 13 3.27 5.60 8.26
CA SER A 13 2.44 6.44 7.39
C SER A 13 1.61 5.59 6.45
N ILE A 14 0.58 6.19 5.85
CA ILE A 14 -0.24 5.55 4.81
C ILE A 14 -0.08 6.36 3.51
N PRO A 15 1.05 6.27 2.81
CA PRO A 15 1.33 7.19 1.71
C PRO A 15 0.47 6.94 0.48
N LEU A 16 -0.05 5.72 0.30
CA LEU A 16 -0.80 5.34 -0.90
C LEU A 16 -2.03 4.50 -0.53
N ALA A 17 -3.16 4.82 -1.16
CA ALA A 17 -4.29 3.91 -1.27
C ALA A 17 -4.67 3.68 -2.73
N PHE A 18 -4.91 2.42 -3.11
CA PHE A 18 -5.31 2.03 -4.47
C PHE A 18 -6.17 0.78 -4.44
N ALA A 19 -7.27 0.74 -5.19
CA ALA A 19 -8.13 -0.45 -5.33
C ALA A 19 -8.46 -1.15 -3.99
N GLY A 20 -8.84 -0.37 -2.97
CA GLY A 20 -9.17 -0.88 -1.63
C GLY A 20 -7.96 -1.31 -0.79
N ARG A 21 -6.73 -1.10 -1.28
CA ARG A 21 -5.49 -1.42 -0.58
C ARG A 21 -4.86 -0.17 -0.02
N TYR A 22 -4.30 -0.31 1.18
CA TYR A 22 -3.66 0.75 1.94
C TYR A 22 -2.22 0.33 2.19
N LEU A 23 -1.32 1.07 1.57
CA LEU A 23 0.11 0.90 1.75
C LEU A 23 0.50 1.54 3.08
N ILE A 24 0.97 0.74 4.02
CA ILE A 24 1.42 1.15 5.35
C ILE A 24 2.94 1.05 5.37
N VAL A 25 3.62 2.15 5.66
CA VAL A 25 5.08 2.24 5.61
C VAL A 25 5.63 2.62 6.97
N GLU A 26 6.52 1.78 7.49
CA GLU A 26 7.28 2.00 8.74
C GLU A 26 8.74 2.32 8.41
N GLN A 27 9.37 3.17 9.22
CA GLN A 27 10.82 3.31 9.21
C GLN A 27 11.45 2.19 10.03
N ALA A 28 12.44 1.49 9.45
CA ALA A 28 13.25 0.49 10.13
C ALA A 28 14.76 0.81 9.99
N PRO A 29 15.63 0.26 10.85
CA PRO A 29 17.07 0.51 10.78
C PRO A 29 17.69 0.20 9.41
N ASP A 30 17.19 -0.84 8.75
CA ASP A 30 17.73 -1.36 7.48
C ASP A 30 16.97 -0.86 6.24
N GLY A 31 16.03 0.08 6.40
CA GLY A 31 15.25 0.65 5.29
C GLY A 31 13.77 0.81 5.60
N LEU A 32 12.93 0.78 4.57
CA LEU A 32 11.48 0.89 4.72
C LEU A 32 10.85 -0.51 4.89
N MET A 33 9.97 -0.63 5.87
CA MET A 33 9.10 -1.79 6.03
C MET A 33 7.73 -1.48 5.47
N VAL A 34 7.23 -2.38 4.63
CA VAL A 34 5.98 -2.20 3.92
C VAL A 34 4.99 -3.29 4.31
N SER A 35 3.78 -2.86 4.64
CA SER A 35 2.61 -3.72 4.70
C SER A 35 1.53 -3.19 3.78
N ILE A 36 0.75 -4.08 3.17
CA ILE A 36 -0.37 -3.74 2.29
C ILE A 36 -1.62 -4.32 2.90
N LEU A 37 -2.49 -3.46 3.43
CA LEU A 37 -3.77 -3.86 3.99
C LEU A 37 -4.85 -3.76 2.92
N LEU A 38 -5.50 -4.87 2.59
CA LEU A 38 -6.70 -4.91 1.75
C LEU A 38 -7.95 -4.74 2.63
N ASP A 39 -8.74 -3.70 2.35
CA ASP A 39 -10.07 -3.53 2.93
C ASP A 39 -11.08 -4.41 2.18
N HIS A 40 -11.59 -5.43 2.87
CA HIS A 40 -12.57 -6.34 2.31
C HIS A 40 -13.70 -6.61 3.33
N GLU A 41 -14.90 -6.11 3.02
CA GLU A 41 -16.19 -6.43 3.68
C GLU A 41 -16.10 -6.72 5.19
N GLU A 42 -15.57 -5.75 5.94
CA GLU A 42 -15.39 -5.79 7.40
C GLU A 42 -14.33 -6.75 7.96
N ALA A 43 -13.66 -7.54 7.13
CA ALA A 43 -12.55 -8.42 7.52
C ALA A 43 -11.30 -8.06 6.69
N PRO A 44 -10.62 -6.94 6.99
CA PRO A 44 -9.42 -6.58 6.25
C PRO A 44 -8.32 -7.62 6.47
N VAL A 45 -7.49 -7.80 5.46
CA VAL A 45 -6.39 -8.78 5.43
C VAL A 45 -5.15 -8.13 4.86
N PHE A 46 -3.97 -8.65 5.18
CA PHE A 46 -2.75 -8.18 4.52
C PHE A 46 -2.48 -8.98 3.23
N ASP A 47 -2.07 -8.29 2.17
CA ASP A 47 -1.39 -8.91 1.03
C ASP A 47 0.08 -9.16 1.40
N ILE A 48 0.71 -8.12 1.94
CA ILE A 48 2.12 -8.09 2.38
C ILE A 48 2.14 -7.58 3.82
N LEU A 49 2.93 -8.21 4.69
CA LEU A 49 3.14 -7.78 6.07
C LEU A 49 4.63 -7.68 6.33
N LYS A 50 5.12 -6.47 6.64
CA LYS A 50 6.52 -6.19 6.97
C LYS A 50 7.50 -6.80 5.96
N ASN A 51 7.29 -6.50 4.68
CA ASN A 51 8.05 -7.00 3.53
C ASN A 51 7.95 -8.51 3.26
N GLU A 52 7.02 -9.22 3.89
CA GLU A 52 6.78 -10.64 3.65
C GLU A 52 5.40 -10.86 3.02
N PRO A 53 5.28 -11.71 1.99
CA PRO A 53 3.98 -12.09 1.44
C PRO A 53 3.29 -13.02 2.44
N ILE A 54 2.10 -12.64 2.92
CA ILE A 54 1.37 -13.51 3.86
C ILE A 54 0.30 -14.38 3.19
N GLY A 55 -0.07 -14.01 1.96
CA GLY A 55 -1.16 -14.64 1.21
C GLY A 55 -2.53 -14.41 1.87
N ASN A 56 -3.57 -14.33 1.05
CA ASN A 56 -4.95 -14.31 1.54
C ASN A 56 -5.92 -14.85 0.48
N PRO A 57 -7.21 -15.09 0.82
CA PRO A 57 -8.18 -15.66 -0.13
C PRO A 57 -8.53 -14.77 -1.33
N TYR A 58 -8.17 -13.49 -1.29
CA TYR A 58 -8.61 -12.47 -2.24
C TYR A 58 -7.51 -12.02 -3.20
N SER A 59 -6.26 -12.37 -2.90
CA SER A 59 -5.10 -12.04 -3.72
C SER A 59 -4.04 -13.14 -3.70
N SER A 60 -3.28 -13.20 -4.78
CA SER A 60 -2.06 -14.01 -4.86
C SER A 60 -0.87 -13.07 -4.93
N VAL A 61 0.06 -13.22 -4.00
CA VAL A 61 1.31 -12.45 -3.95
C VAL A 61 2.47 -13.36 -4.29
N VAL A 62 3.23 -13.01 -5.32
CA VAL A 62 4.43 -13.73 -5.74
C VAL A 62 5.64 -12.81 -5.55
N ASN A 63 6.61 -13.25 -4.77
CA ASN A 63 7.92 -12.60 -4.68
C ASN A 63 8.75 -13.04 -5.90
N SER A 64 8.66 -12.32 -7.01
CA SER A 64 9.20 -12.76 -8.31
C SER A 64 10.74 -12.71 -8.35
N VAL A 65 11.31 -11.69 -7.72
CA VAL A 65 12.73 -11.59 -7.36
C VAL A 65 12.84 -10.90 -6.01
N PRO A 66 13.94 -11.06 -5.24
CA PRO A 66 14.03 -10.50 -3.90
C PRO A 66 13.63 -9.03 -3.82
N GLY A 67 12.57 -8.75 -3.04
CA GLY A 67 12.05 -7.41 -2.83
C GLY A 67 11.07 -6.91 -3.90
N VAL A 68 10.68 -7.76 -4.86
CA VAL A 68 9.66 -7.44 -5.89
C VAL A 68 8.45 -8.37 -5.72
N PHE A 69 7.31 -7.77 -5.40
CA PHE A 69 6.06 -8.47 -5.15
C PHE A 69 5.08 -8.19 -6.28
N ASP A 70 4.73 -9.24 -7.04
CA ASP A 70 3.66 -9.22 -8.02
C ASP A 70 2.35 -9.66 -7.36
N VAL A 71 1.33 -8.80 -7.41
CA VAL A 71 0.04 -9.07 -6.77
C VAL A 71 -1.06 -9.15 -7.80
N LYS A 72 -1.78 -10.26 -7.74
CA LYS A 72 -2.95 -10.55 -8.56
C LYS A 72 -4.19 -10.70 -7.69
N ASP A 73 -5.36 -10.38 -8.22
CA ASP A 73 -6.62 -10.72 -7.57
C ASP A 73 -6.93 -12.22 -7.68
N ASN A 74 -8.02 -12.65 -7.05
CA ASN A 74 -8.49 -14.04 -7.09
C ASN A 74 -8.93 -14.52 -8.49
N THR A 75 -9.11 -13.61 -9.46
CA THR A 75 -9.38 -13.95 -10.86
C THR A 75 -8.10 -14.12 -11.69
N GLY A 76 -6.95 -13.83 -11.08
CA GLY A 76 -5.63 -13.87 -11.73
C GLY A 76 -5.26 -12.58 -12.46
N ARG A 77 -6.06 -11.52 -12.36
CA ARG A 77 -5.75 -10.22 -12.97
C ARG A 77 -4.67 -9.50 -12.15
N PRO A 78 -3.68 -8.88 -12.80
CA PRO A 78 -2.68 -8.09 -12.10
C PRO A 78 -3.32 -6.86 -11.44
N VAL A 79 -2.93 -6.57 -10.20
CA VAL A 79 -3.42 -5.42 -9.42
C VAL A 79 -2.31 -4.40 -9.22
N TYR A 80 -1.17 -4.86 -8.71
CA TYR A 80 0.03 -4.02 -8.62
C TYR A 80 1.29 -4.88 -8.58
N GLN A 81 2.40 -4.27 -8.96
CA GLN A 81 3.75 -4.75 -8.65
C GLN A 81 4.38 -3.78 -7.66
N LEU A 82 5.07 -4.28 -6.64
CA LEU A 82 5.73 -3.49 -5.60
C LEU A 82 7.20 -3.88 -5.51
N GLN A 83 8.10 -2.93 -5.68
CA GLN A 83 9.51 -3.09 -5.39
C GLN A 83 9.86 -2.35 -4.10
N VAL A 84 10.44 -3.05 -3.14
CA VAL A 84 10.87 -2.51 -1.85
C VAL A 84 12.40 -2.47 -1.78
N GLY A 85 12.95 -1.29 -1.56
CA GLY A 85 14.38 -1.06 -1.34
C GLY A 85 14.61 0.23 -0.52
N ALA A 86 15.64 1.01 -0.88
CA ALA A 86 15.86 2.34 -0.31
C ALA A 86 14.71 3.33 -0.64
N GLU A 87 14.03 3.08 -1.76
CA GLU A 87 12.77 3.68 -2.16
C GLU A 87 11.75 2.56 -2.39
N ILE A 88 10.47 2.87 -2.27
CA ILE A 88 9.40 1.96 -2.66
C ILE A 88 8.89 2.41 -4.03
N LYS A 89 8.89 1.50 -4.99
CA LYS A 89 8.25 1.72 -6.31
C LYS A 89 7.05 0.81 -6.44
N ALA A 90 5.96 1.33 -6.95
CA ALA A 90 4.79 0.55 -7.29
C ALA A 90 4.35 0.82 -8.72
N VAL A 91 4.00 -0.23 -9.44
CA VAL A 91 3.29 -0.16 -10.72
C VAL A 91 1.85 -0.60 -10.43
N LEU A 92 0.89 0.30 -10.64
CA LEU A 92 -0.53 0.03 -10.42
C LEU A 92 -1.19 -0.29 -11.76
N TYR A 93 -1.91 -1.41 -11.84
CA TYR A 93 -2.64 -1.81 -13.05
C TYR A 93 -4.06 -1.24 -13.01
N LEU A 94 -4.37 -0.36 -13.97
CA LEU A 94 -5.67 0.33 -14.05
C LEU A 94 -6.73 -0.51 -14.78
N ASP A 95 -8.00 -0.16 -14.59
CA ASP A 95 -9.12 -0.82 -15.28
C ASP A 95 -9.07 -0.66 -16.81
N SER A 96 -8.40 0.40 -17.29
CA SER A 96 -8.15 0.63 -18.72
C SER A 96 -7.11 -0.33 -19.32
N GLY A 97 -6.36 -1.06 -18.48
CA GLY A 97 -5.20 -1.84 -18.88
C GLY A 97 -3.90 -1.03 -18.94
N GLU A 98 -3.95 0.28 -18.65
CA GLU A 98 -2.77 1.12 -18.51
C GLU A 98 -2.10 0.91 -17.14
N GLU A 99 -0.83 1.30 -17.05
CA GLU A 99 -0.04 1.25 -15.82
C GLU A 99 0.17 2.66 -15.28
N LEU A 100 0.12 2.81 -13.96
CA LEU A 100 0.50 4.05 -13.27
C LEU A 100 1.64 3.77 -12.30
N GLU A 101 2.77 4.42 -12.55
CA GLU A 101 3.94 4.36 -11.67
C GLU A 101 3.78 5.29 -10.46
N VAL A 102 4.10 4.75 -9.29
CA VAL A 102 4.19 5.47 -8.03
C VAL A 102 5.58 5.24 -7.43
N SER A 103 6.25 6.29 -6.99
CA SER A 103 7.50 6.19 -6.23
C SER A 103 7.35 6.89 -4.88
N LEU A 104 7.88 6.26 -3.84
CA LEU A 104 7.75 6.69 -2.47
C LEU A 104 9.12 6.66 -1.81
N THR A 105 9.47 7.79 -1.21
CA THR A 105 10.65 7.92 -0.38
C THR A 105 10.20 8.27 1.05
N LYS A 106 11.16 8.44 1.95
CA LYS A 106 10.89 8.99 3.29
C LYS A 106 10.25 10.38 3.21
N ASP A 107 10.57 11.17 2.17
CA ASP A 107 10.24 12.59 2.13
C ASP A 107 9.16 12.93 1.10
N SER A 108 8.94 12.08 0.09
CA SER A 108 8.04 12.39 -1.03
C SER A 108 7.22 11.20 -1.52
N ILE A 109 6.06 11.53 -2.11
CA ILE A 109 5.15 10.64 -2.81
C ILE A 109 4.98 11.19 -4.21
N ARG A 110 5.36 10.40 -5.22
CA ARG A 110 5.15 10.72 -6.63
C ARG A 110 4.20 9.71 -7.24
N ALA A 111 3.11 10.17 -7.83
CA ALA A 111 2.12 9.32 -8.51
C ALA A 111 1.73 9.96 -9.84
N GLY A 112 2.21 9.42 -10.96
CA GLY A 112 2.09 10.07 -12.26
C GLY A 112 2.71 11.48 -12.27
N LYS A 113 1.88 12.51 -12.49
CA LYS A 113 2.32 13.92 -12.50
C LYS A 113 2.27 14.60 -11.12
N LEU A 114 1.72 13.92 -10.12
CA LEU A 114 1.65 14.44 -8.75
C LEU A 114 2.97 14.19 -8.02
N ASP A 115 3.46 15.19 -7.29
CA ASP A 115 4.60 15.09 -6.37
C ASP A 115 4.25 15.88 -5.10
N ILE A 116 4.17 15.19 -3.96
CA ILE A 116 3.76 15.75 -2.67
C ILE A 116 4.67 15.26 -1.54
N PRO A 117 4.76 15.97 -0.42
CA PRO A 117 5.50 15.49 0.75
C PRO A 117 4.90 14.20 1.33
N ASN A 118 5.75 13.23 1.69
CA ASN A 118 5.34 12.08 2.48
C ASN A 118 5.22 12.50 3.95
N THR A 119 4.01 12.90 4.35
CA THR A 119 3.77 13.27 5.75
C THR A 119 3.48 12.00 6.55
N PHE A 120 4.30 11.71 7.57
CA PHE A 120 4.07 10.59 8.49
C PHE A 120 2.90 10.90 9.44
N ASN A 121 1.68 10.87 8.90
CA ASN A 121 0.45 11.00 9.63
C ASN A 121 -0.39 9.71 9.47
N PRO A 122 -0.54 8.89 10.51
CA PRO A 122 -1.23 7.61 10.42
C PRO A 122 -2.75 7.72 10.15
N ALA A 123 -3.34 8.91 10.31
CA ALA A 123 -4.76 9.14 10.07
C ALA A 123 -5.08 9.62 8.64
N VAL A 124 -4.05 9.95 7.85
CA VAL A 124 -4.21 10.56 6.52
C VAL A 124 -3.51 9.71 5.48
N ILE A 125 -4.25 9.42 4.41
CA ILE A 125 -3.75 8.83 3.18
C ILE A 125 -3.11 9.94 2.35
N GLY A 126 -1.82 9.78 2.03
CA GLY A 126 -1.06 10.74 1.24
C GLY A 126 -1.65 10.92 -0.16
N ALA A 127 -1.55 9.89 -0.99
CA ALA A 127 -2.14 9.83 -2.31
C ALA A 127 -3.19 8.70 -2.40
N LYS A 128 -4.32 8.98 -3.03
CA LYS A 128 -5.33 7.97 -3.38
C LYS A 128 -5.43 7.87 -4.88
N VAL A 129 -5.15 6.69 -5.43
CA VAL A 129 -5.30 6.39 -6.84
C VAL A 129 -6.58 5.57 -7.04
N SER A 130 -7.45 6.00 -7.94
CA SER A 130 -8.62 5.21 -8.31
C SER A 130 -8.25 4.14 -9.36
N PRO A 131 -9.01 3.03 -9.46
CA PRO A 131 -8.83 2.07 -10.55
C PRO A 131 -8.94 2.67 -11.95
N GLY A 132 -9.66 3.79 -12.10
CA GLY A 132 -9.74 4.56 -13.34
C GLY A 132 -8.58 5.54 -13.59
N GLY A 133 -7.53 5.52 -12.76
CA GLY A 133 -6.29 6.30 -12.95
C GLY A 133 -6.30 7.72 -12.36
N SER A 134 -7.41 8.18 -11.78
CA SER A 134 -7.46 9.50 -11.15
C SER A 134 -6.69 9.50 -9.83
N VAL A 135 -5.84 10.52 -9.62
CA VAL A 135 -5.04 10.68 -8.40
C VAL A 135 -5.61 11.83 -7.55
N GLY A 136 -5.89 11.57 -6.28
CA GLY A 136 -6.27 12.58 -5.28
C GLY A 136 -5.28 12.62 -4.11
N VAL A 137 -5.30 13.73 -3.36
CA VAL A 137 -4.40 13.98 -2.22
C VAL A 137 -5.20 14.15 -0.93
N GLY A 138 -4.67 13.64 0.19
CA GLY A 138 -5.19 13.95 1.52
C GLY A 138 -6.57 13.36 1.77
N ASN A 139 -6.65 12.03 1.85
CA ASN A 139 -7.88 11.33 2.18
C ASN A 139 -7.82 10.76 3.59
N TYR A 140 -8.96 10.56 4.25
CA TYR A 140 -8.98 9.89 5.55
C TYR A 140 -9.00 8.37 5.37
N VAL A 141 -8.39 7.66 6.30
CA VAL A 141 -8.60 6.20 6.42
C VAL A 141 -10.09 5.96 6.62
N PRO A 142 -10.74 5.05 5.85
CA PRO A 142 -12.15 4.75 6.02
C PRO A 142 -12.49 4.39 7.46
N TYR A 143 -13.65 4.85 7.91
CA TYR A 143 -14.11 4.59 9.28
C TYR A 143 -14.24 3.08 9.58
N SER A 144 -14.61 2.28 8.58
CA SER A 144 -14.64 0.81 8.65
C SER A 144 -13.29 0.19 9.01
N LEU A 145 -12.18 0.83 8.63
CA LEU A 145 -10.83 0.38 8.93
C LEU A 145 -10.33 0.87 10.29
N LEU A 146 -10.74 2.06 10.73
CA LEU A 146 -10.24 2.66 11.98
C LEU A 146 -10.44 1.76 13.21
N LYS A 147 -11.50 0.94 13.26
CA LYS A 147 -11.73 -0.01 14.36
C LYS A 147 -10.61 -1.07 14.51
N TRP A 148 -9.82 -1.28 13.46
CA TRP A 148 -8.71 -2.23 13.41
C TRP A 148 -7.37 -1.61 13.79
N PHE A 149 -7.30 -0.29 13.95
CA PHE A 149 -6.11 0.51 14.25
C PHE A 149 -6.22 0.96 15.71
N LYS A 150 -5.62 0.22 16.65
CA LYS A 150 -5.80 0.39 18.10
C LYS A 150 -4.54 0.79 18.84
#